data_AF-A0A8E2QVN3-F1
#
_entry.id   AF-A0A8E2QVN3-F1
#
_cell.length_a   1.000
_cell.length_b   1.000
_cell.length_c   1.000
_cell.angle_alpha   90.00
_cell.angle_beta   90.00
_cell.angle_gamma   90.00
#
_symmetry.space_group_name_H-M   'P 1'
#
loop_
_entity.id
_entity.type
_entity.pdbx_description
1 polymer ?
#
loop_
_entity_poly.entity_id
_entity_poly.type
_entity_poly.pdbx_seq_one_letter_code
_entity_poly.pdbx_strand_id
1 'polypeptide(L)'
;MHFIYSSDHFLLSKTLNKLLKQLNNDQSYEVEKFSLIYNNLNEIYNSLVTISLFGYKKIIIIEDAWCFTEEKVTLNKSYSEEFIYQIIDSITDNIVIFTLNTDKISKRLKLSKYIEQKAELIHIKKMDDSQVIQYVKTFLFKQGKQIDLETATYLYNKVPNDMQSLSNELNKLSNLEVIEINKQTINANISKYIENDVFELAESFVKNDNKKFINLYKDYLLINDDIIGLIALIHTNLVFFRDVKILKEKLLSKEEIISSLKAHPFRVKLALSNNLNVASLNKKIKLIYTIQKGIINQNIDKENIAEYLFIKNMNNF
;
A
#
# COMPACT_ATOMS: atom_id res chain seq x y z
N MET A 1 21.15 2.51 20.41
CA MET A 1 20.97 2.60 18.95
C MET A 1 19.86 1.65 18.54
N HIS A 2 18.98 2.08 17.64
CA HIS A 2 17.89 1.26 17.12
C HIS A 2 18.00 1.17 15.60
N PHE A 3 17.53 0.07 15.04
CA PHE A 3 17.40 -0.10 13.60
C PHE A 3 16.00 -0.64 13.29
N ILE A 4 15.19 0.17 12.62
CA ILE A 4 13.80 -0.15 12.32
C ILE A 4 13.67 -0.48 10.84
N TYR A 5 13.05 -1.60 10.50
CA TYR A 5 12.87 -1.97 9.10
C TYR A 5 11.52 -2.61 8.82
N SER A 6 10.96 -2.29 7.65
CA SER A 6 9.66 -2.75 7.18
C SER A 6 9.52 -2.52 5.70
N SER A 7 8.81 -3.40 4.99
CA SER A 7 8.28 -3.08 3.65
C SER A 7 7.07 -2.14 3.68
N ASP A 8 6.48 -1.90 4.86
CA ASP A 8 5.34 -1.01 5.05
C ASP A 8 5.80 0.33 5.66
N HIS A 9 5.92 1.34 4.80
CA HIS A 9 6.38 2.68 5.17
C HIS A 9 5.50 3.33 6.25
N PHE A 10 4.18 3.11 6.21
CA PHE A 10 3.26 3.68 7.18
C PHE A 10 3.51 3.09 8.58
N LEU A 11 3.62 1.76 8.67
CA LEU A 11 3.89 1.09 9.93
C LEU A 11 5.27 1.42 10.48
N LEU A 12 6.27 1.56 9.61
CA LEU A 12 7.61 2.04 9.97
C LEU A 12 7.54 3.44 10.58
N SER A 13 6.92 4.39 9.87
CA SER A 13 6.78 5.78 10.32
C SER A 13 6.03 5.88 11.65
N LYS A 14 4.97 5.08 11.81
CA LYS A 14 4.18 5.04 13.05
C LYS A 14 4.98 4.49 14.22
N THR A 15 5.76 3.45 14.00
CA THR A 15 6.60 2.82 15.03
C THR A 15 7.76 3.74 15.42
N LEU A 16 8.39 4.38 14.44
CA LEU A 16 9.40 5.43 14.66
C LEU A 16 8.82 6.55 15.54
N ASN A 17 7.67 7.11 15.18
CA ASN A 17 7.04 8.18 15.96
C ASN A 17 6.66 7.73 17.39
N LYS A 18 6.25 6.47 17.56
CA LYS A 18 5.98 5.92 18.90
C LYS A 18 7.27 5.82 19.72
N LEU A 19 8.34 5.33 19.13
CA LEU A 19 9.64 5.22 19.77
C LEU A 19 10.18 6.61 20.15
N LEU A 20 10.07 7.59 19.25
CA LEU A 20 10.47 8.98 19.52
C LEU A 20 9.73 9.58 20.71
N LYS A 21 8.41 9.34 20.82
CA LYS A 21 7.62 9.78 21.98
C LYS A 21 8.05 9.12 23.28
N GLN A 22 8.49 7.86 23.23
CA GLN A 22 8.98 7.14 24.41
C GLN A 22 10.36 7.65 24.84
N LEU A 23 11.25 7.88 23.88
CA LEU A 23 12.62 8.31 24.13
C LEU A 23 12.73 9.79 24.51
N ASN A 24 11.84 10.64 23.97
CA ASN A 24 11.86 12.10 24.16
C ASN A 24 10.61 12.62 24.88
N ASN A 25 10.14 11.88 25.90
CA ASN A 25 8.91 12.23 26.63
C ASN A 25 9.03 13.53 27.43
N ASP A 26 10.22 13.82 27.93
CA ASP A 26 10.55 15.03 28.69
C ASP A 26 11.07 16.19 27.80
N GLN A 27 11.08 16.00 26.48
CA GLN A 27 11.62 16.96 25.50
C GLN A 27 13.09 17.34 25.76
N SER A 28 13.86 16.45 26.37
CA SER A 28 15.28 16.66 26.68
C SER A 28 16.21 16.46 25.48
N TYR A 29 15.70 15.90 24.38
CA TYR A 29 16.46 15.66 23.16
C TYR A 29 16.04 16.56 22.00
N GLU A 30 17.03 17.07 21.28
CA GLU A 30 16.87 17.64 19.96
C GLU A 30 16.75 16.51 18.93
N VAL A 31 15.80 16.60 17.99
CA VAL A 31 15.58 15.55 16.98
C VAL A 31 16.06 16.04 15.62
N GLU A 32 17.06 15.35 15.06
CA GLU A 32 17.58 15.61 13.72
C GLU A 32 17.28 14.43 12.80
N LYS A 33 16.96 14.72 11.53
CA LYS A 33 16.64 13.71 10.51
C LYS A 33 17.52 13.88 9.29
N PHE A 34 18.07 12.76 8.84
CA PHE A 34 18.89 12.66 7.63
C PHE A 34 18.42 11.46 6.80
N SER A 35 18.65 11.50 5.49
CA SER A 35 18.48 10.36 4.59
C SER A 35 19.84 9.96 4.01
N LEU A 36 20.17 8.67 4.04
CA LEU A 36 21.39 8.16 3.39
C LEU A 36 21.35 8.24 1.87
N ILE A 37 20.22 8.62 1.26
CA ILE A 37 20.15 8.89 -0.18
C ILE A 37 20.54 10.35 -0.46
N TYR A 38 19.99 11.29 0.31
CA TYR A 38 20.04 12.71 -0.03
C TYR A 38 21.11 13.51 0.72
N ASN A 39 21.45 13.12 1.96
CA ASN A 39 22.38 13.88 2.79
C ASN A 39 23.83 13.41 2.65
N ASN A 40 24.78 14.32 2.84
CA ASN A 40 26.20 13.97 2.83
C ASN A 40 26.55 13.19 4.10
N LEU A 41 27.30 12.09 4.00
CA LEU A 41 27.69 11.32 5.18
C LEU A 41 28.48 12.16 6.21
N ASN A 42 29.30 13.11 5.76
CA ASN A 42 30.02 14.03 6.64
C ASN A 42 29.08 14.91 7.47
N GLU A 43 27.95 15.35 6.90
CA GLU A 43 26.95 16.15 7.64
C GLU A 43 26.35 15.33 8.78
N ILE A 44 25.99 14.07 8.49
CA ILE A 44 25.43 13.15 9.49
C ILE A 44 26.44 12.90 10.61
N TYR A 45 27.69 12.59 10.25
CA TYR A 45 28.75 12.34 11.22
C TYR A 45 29.07 13.59 12.06
N ASN A 46 29.14 14.76 11.44
CA ASN A 46 29.37 16.01 12.16
C ASN A 46 28.24 16.28 13.16
N SER A 47 26.98 16.09 12.78
CA SER A 47 25.85 16.22 13.71
C SER A 47 25.97 15.28 14.90
N LEU A 48 26.41 14.04 14.65
CA LEU A 48 26.57 12.99 15.65
C LEU A 48 27.65 13.29 16.69
N VAL A 49 28.78 13.86 16.28
CA VAL A 49 29.90 14.15 17.19
C VAL A 49 29.87 15.55 17.78
N THR A 50 29.05 16.46 17.23
CA THR A 50 28.92 17.83 17.75
C THR A 50 27.90 17.91 18.87
N ILE A 51 28.27 18.63 19.93
CA ILE A 51 27.37 18.93 21.05
C ILE A 51 26.36 19.99 20.59
N SER A 52 25.09 19.85 20.99
CA SER A 52 24.08 20.88 20.73
C SER A 52 24.46 22.19 21.42
N LEU A 53 24.18 23.33 20.77
CA LEU A 53 24.47 24.67 21.31
C LEU A 53 23.83 24.91 22.69
N PHE A 54 22.72 24.23 22.97
CA PHE A 54 21.98 24.35 24.22
C PHE A 54 22.31 23.23 25.22
N GLY A 55 23.30 22.39 24.92
CA GLY A 55 23.68 21.24 25.74
C GLY A 55 22.69 20.07 25.72
N TYR A 56 21.66 20.12 24.85
CA TYR A 56 20.74 19.00 24.67
C TYR A 56 21.44 17.81 24.02
N LYS A 57 21.02 16.61 24.46
CA LYS A 57 21.36 15.37 23.74
C LYS A 57 20.57 15.32 22.44
N LYS A 58 21.04 14.56 21.46
CA LYS A 58 20.37 14.45 20.16
C LYS A 58 19.77 13.06 19.95
N ILE A 59 18.62 13.00 19.28
CA ILE A 59 18.14 11.81 18.59
C ILE A 59 18.38 12.04 17.10
N ILE A 60 19.27 11.25 16.51
CA ILE A 60 19.63 11.34 15.10
C ILE A 60 18.98 10.18 14.37
N ILE A 61 18.05 10.50 13.49
CA ILE A 61 17.34 9.54 12.65
C ILE A 61 18.01 9.53 11.29
N ILE A 62 18.43 8.34 10.86
CA ILE A 62 19.10 8.09 9.59
C ILE A 62 18.19 7.21 8.75
N GLU A 63 17.43 7.84 7.86
CA GLU A 63 16.47 7.22 6.97
C GLU A 63 17.14 6.64 5.71
N ASP A 64 16.40 5.78 5.01
CA ASP A 64 16.82 5.17 3.75
C ASP A 64 18.14 4.41 3.83
N ALA A 65 18.30 3.55 4.84
CA ALA A 65 19.53 2.79 5.07
C ALA A 65 19.76 1.65 4.04
N TRP A 66 19.80 1.99 2.76
CA TRP A 66 19.85 1.07 1.62
C TRP A 66 21.10 0.19 1.61
N CYS A 67 22.22 0.65 2.19
CA CYS A 67 23.50 -0.06 2.26
C CYS A 67 23.47 -1.35 3.10
N PHE A 68 22.37 -1.62 3.79
CA PHE A 68 22.14 -2.88 4.51
C PHE A 68 21.41 -3.93 3.66
N THR A 69 21.18 -3.65 2.38
CA THR A 69 20.56 -4.54 1.37
C THR A 69 21.59 -4.95 0.30
N GLU A 70 21.30 -6.02 -0.46
CA GLU A 70 22.20 -6.51 -1.53
C GLU A 70 22.07 -5.71 -2.84
N GLU A 71 21.27 -4.65 -2.86
CA GLU A 71 21.09 -3.82 -4.05
C GLU A 71 22.40 -3.07 -4.36
N LYS A 72 22.92 -3.26 -5.58
CA LYS A 72 24.22 -2.73 -6.01
C LYS A 72 24.16 -1.26 -6.44
N VAL A 73 23.05 -0.56 -6.20
CA VAL A 73 22.90 0.83 -6.62
C VAL A 73 23.40 1.72 -5.49
N THR A 74 24.54 2.37 -5.70
CA THR A 74 25.00 3.44 -4.81
C THR A 74 24.10 4.66 -5.02
N LEU A 75 23.17 4.88 -4.09
CA LEU A 75 22.20 5.98 -4.19
C LEU A 75 22.77 7.33 -3.71
N ASN A 76 23.96 7.34 -3.11
CA ASN A 76 24.58 8.53 -2.55
C ASN A 76 26.06 8.62 -2.94
N LYS A 77 26.47 9.77 -3.51
CA LYS A 77 27.83 10.01 -3.99
C LYS A 77 28.89 10.05 -2.88
N SER A 78 28.50 10.42 -1.66
CA SER A 78 29.38 10.49 -0.48
C SER A 78 29.51 9.17 0.26
N TYR A 79 28.85 8.10 -0.23
CA TYR A 79 28.82 6.82 0.45
C TYR A 79 30.20 6.17 0.56
N SER A 80 30.56 5.77 1.77
CA SER A 80 31.68 4.88 2.09
C SER A 80 31.24 3.94 3.22
N GLU A 81 31.51 2.65 3.05
CA GLU A 81 31.17 1.64 4.05
C GLU A 81 31.94 1.90 5.36
N GLU A 82 33.22 2.30 5.26
CA GLU A 82 34.04 2.72 6.40
C GLU A 82 33.41 3.87 7.20
N PHE A 83 32.79 4.82 6.50
CA PHE A 83 32.13 5.95 7.14
C PHE A 83 30.86 5.55 7.89
N ILE A 84 30.11 4.57 7.37
CA ILE A 84 28.98 4.00 8.12
C ILE A 84 29.48 3.26 9.36
N TYR A 85 30.59 2.53 9.29
CA TYR A 85 31.22 1.93 10.47
C TYR A 85 31.57 3.00 11.52
N GLN A 86 32.14 4.13 11.10
CA GLN A 86 32.43 5.25 12.02
C GLN A 86 31.18 5.83 12.69
N ILE A 87 30.08 5.96 11.95
CA ILE A 87 28.79 6.38 12.52
C ILE A 87 28.30 5.37 13.57
N ILE A 88 28.39 4.07 13.27
CA ILE A 88 27.95 3.00 14.17
C ILE A 88 28.81 2.96 15.45
N ASP A 89 30.13 3.18 15.31
CA ASP A 89 31.08 3.10 16.44
C ASP A 89 31.25 4.40 17.21
N SER A 90 30.57 5.47 16.80
CA SER A 90 30.62 6.74 17.51
C SER A 90 30.17 6.54 18.97
N ILE A 91 31.06 6.85 19.91
CA ILE A 91 30.76 6.84 21.34
C ILE A 91 30.16 8.19 21.66
N THR A 92 28.84 8.25 21.70
CA THR A 92 28.10 9.49 21.96
C THR A 92 26.95 9.22 22.92
N ASP A 93 26.55 10.25 23.65
CA ASP A 93 25.33 10.26 24.45
C ASP A 93 24.06 10.40 23.59
N ASN A 94 24.23 10.53 22.26
CA ASN A 94 23.16 10.68 21.29
C ASN A 94 22.52 9.33 20.97
N ILE A 95 21.22 9.36 20.66
CA ILE A 95 20.49 8.17 20.23
C ILE A 95 20.46 8.14 18.70
N VAL A 96 21.08 7.12 18.10
CA VAL A 96 21.00 6.90 16.66
C VAL A 96 19.89 5.90 16.33
N ILE A 97 19.04 6.24 15.37
CA ILE A 97 17.96 5.39 14.86
C ILE A 97 18.10 5.27 13.34
N PHE A 98 18.44 4.09 12.85
CA PHE A 98 18.40 3.79 11.43
C PHE A 98 17.01 3.34 10.99
N THR A 99 16.58 3.71 9.78
CA THR A 99 15.38 3.14 9.17
C THR A 99 15.61 2.59 7.77
N LEU A 100 14.92 1.50 7.43
CA LEU A 100 15.02 0.83 6.14
C LEU A 100 13.65 0.38 5.64
N ASN A 101 13.28 0.85 4.45
CA ASN A 101 12.01 0.55 3.77
C ASN A 101 12.01 -0.82 3.06
N THR A 102 12.53 -1.87 3.72
CA THR A 102 12.48 -3.25 3.24
C THR A 102 12.25 -4.23 4.39
N ASP A 103 11.70 -5.41 4.10
CA ASP A 103 11.50 -6.47 5.12
C ASP A 103 12.77 -7.27 5.45
N LYS A 104 13.90 -6.97 4.81
CA LYS A 104 15.10 -7.81 4.91
C LYS A 104 16.38 -6.99 4.94
N ILE A 105 17.16 -7.23 5.97
CA ILE A 105 18.59 -6.89 6.04
C ILE A 105 19.38 -8.07 5.46
N SER A 106 20.42 -7.80 4.66
CA SER A 106 21.26 -8.87 4.11
C SER A 106 22.15 -9.50 5.17
N LYS A 107 21.91 -10.76 5.52
CA LYS A 107 22.78 -11.52 6.42
C LYS A 107 24.16 -11.87 5.83
N ARG A 108 24.39 -11.55 4.54
CA ARG A 108 25.66 -11.83 3.86
C ARG A 108 26.65 -10.69 4.00
N LEU A 109 26.17 -9.46 4.13
CA LEU A 109 27.01 -8.26 4.25
C LEU A 109 27.67 -8.19 5.63
N LYS A 110 28.94 -7.77 5.65
CA LYS A 110 29.69 -7.55 6.90
C LYS A 110 29.06 -6.42 7.71
N LEU A 111 28.70 -5.31 7.05
CA LEU A 111 28.04 -4.17 7.67
C LEU A 111 26.73 -4.55 8.38
N SER A 112 25.90 -5.38 7.74
CA SER A 112 24.65 -5.88 8.33
C SER A 112 24.85 -6.74 9.57
N LYS A 113 25.83 -7.65 9.56
CA LYS A 113 26.20 -8.42 10.75
C LYS A 113 26.74 -7.53 11.88
N TYR A 114 27.38 -6.43 11.52
CA TYR A 114 27.95 -5.49 12.46
C TYR A 114 26.88 -4.67 13.18
N ILE A 115 25.94 -4.08 12.44
CA ILE A 115 24.83 -3.33 13.05
C ILE A 115 23.94 -4.24 13.90
N GLU A 116 23.74 -5.50 13.51
CA GLU A 116 23.03 -6.52 14.29
C GLU A 116 23.61 -6.73 15.69
N GLN A 117 24.92 -6.53 15.88
CA GLN A 117 25.59 -6.66 17.17
C GLN A 117 25.53 -5.37 18.01
N LYS A 118 25.27 -4.22 17.38
CA LYS A 118 25.41 -2.88 17.98
C LYS A 118 24.07 -2.16 18.20
N ALA A 119 23.04 -2.55 17.46
CA ALA A 119 21.72 -1.92 17.49
C ALA A 119 20.62 -2.91 17.88
N GLU A 120 19.59 -2.41 18.55
CA GLU A 120 18.35 -3.15 18.73
C GLU A 120 17.58 -3.17 17.40
N LEU A 121 17.43 -4.37 16.82
CA LEU A 121 16.67 -4.56 15.58
C LEU A 121 15.17 -4.64 15.84
N ILE A 122 14.41 -3.78 15.16
CA ILE A 122 12.95 -3.72 15.20
C ILE A 122 12.42 -4.02 13.80
N HIS A 123 12.07 -5.29 13.57
CA HIS A 123 11.42 -5.72 12.34
C HIS A 123 9.90 -5.55 12.44
N ILE A 124 9.34 -4.71 11.58
CA ILE A 124 7.90 -4.54 11.47
C ILE A 124 7.44 -5.30 10.24
N LYS A 125 6.89 -6.48 10.48
CA LYS A 125 6.29 -7.28 9.41
C LYS A 125 5.02 -6.59 8.93
N LYS A 126 4.78 -6.64 7.61
CA LYS A 126 3.49 -6.31 7.05
C LYS A 126 2.40 -7.17 7.70
N MET A 127 1.30 -6.53 8.08
CA MET A 127 0.16 -7.22 8.66
C MET A 127 -0.54 -8.09 7.61
N ASP A 128 -0.94 -9.29 7.99
CA ASP A 128 -1.90 -10.06 7.19
C ASP A 128 -3.32 -9.47 7.32
N ASP A 129 -4.24 -9.91 6.45
CA ASP A 129 -5.61 -9.40 6.42
C ASP A 129 -6.31 -9.49 7.79
N SER A 130 -6.10 -10.58 8.53
CA SER A 130 -6.73 -10.78 9.83
C SER A 130 -6.20 -9.79 10.85
N GLN A 131 -4.89 -9.56 10.84
CA GLN A 131 -4.22 -8.55 11.65
C GLN A 131 -4.67 -7.13 11.29
N VAL A 132 -4.85 -6.82 10.00
CA VAL A 132 -5.37 -5.52 9.56
C VAL A 132 -6.81 -5.30 10.04
N ILE A 133 -7.68 -6.30 9.89
CA ILE A 133 -9.07 -6.23 10.39
C ILE A 133 -9.09 -6.06 11.91
N GLN A 134 -8.24 -6.77 12.64
CA GLN A 134 -8.13 -6.62 14.09
C GLN A 134 -7.57 -5.25 14.49
N TYR A 135 -6.64 -4.70 13.70
CA TYR A 135 -6.13 -3.35 13.86
C TYR A 135 -7.24 -2.30 13.68
N VAL A 136 -8.10 -2.43 12.66
CA VAL A 136 -9.28 -1.57 12.44
C VAL A 136 -10.15 -1.53 13.70
N LYS A 137 -10.52 -2.71 14.22
CA LYS A 137 -11.35 -2.82 15.43
C LYS A 137 -10.68 -2.18 16.64
N THR A 138 -9.40 -2.48 16.86
CA THR A 138 -8.64 -1.97 18.00
C THR A 138 -8.43 -0.46 17.93
N PHE A 139 -8.20 0.07 16.73
CA PHE A 139 -8.05 1.50 16.50
C PHE A 139 -9.34 2.23 16.85
N LEU A 140 -10.47 1.81 16.27
CA LEU A 140 -11.77 2.44 16.52
C LEU A 140 -12.20 2.31 17.98
N PHE A 141 -11.97 1.15 18.61
CA PHE A 141 -12.22 0.95 20.04
C PHE A 141 -11.48 1.97 20.92
N LYS A 142 -10.20 2.22 20.64
CA LYS A 142 -9.40 3.22 21.37
C LYS A 142 -9.89 4.66 21.18
N GLN A 143 -10.63 4.92 20.11
CA GLN A 143 -11.27 6.21 19.84
C GLN A 143 -12.72 6.27 20.37
N GLY A 144 -13.12 5.32 21.22
CA GLY A 144 -14.49 5.26 21.77
C GLY A 144 -15.55 4.82 20.77
N LYS A 145 -15.16 4.19 19.65
CA LYS A 145 -16.06 3.67 18.61
C LYS A 145 -16.24 2.17 18.72
N GLN A 146 -17.37 1.66 18.25
CA GLN A 146 -17.68 0.23 18.20
C GLN A 146 -17.91 -0.20 16.75
N ILE A 147 -17.33 -1.33 16.37
CA ILE A 147 -17.47 -1.92 15.04
C ILE A 147 -17.40 -3.45 15.17
N ASP A 148 -18.35 -4.15 14.55
CA ASP A 148 -18.34 -5.61 14.51
C ASP A 148 -17.31 -6.14 13.50
N LEU A 149 -17.09 -7.47 13.49
CA LEU A 149 -16.10 -8.09 12.61
C LEU A 149 -16.49 -8.01 11.12
N GLU A 150 -17.78 -8.17 10.81
CA GLU A 150 -18.29 -8.17 9.44
C GLU A 150 -18.15 -6.78 8.83
N THR A 151 -18.51 -5.74 9.59
CA THR A 151 -18.40 -4.34 9.21
C THR A 151 -16.94 -3.89 9.11
N ALA A 152 -16.06 -4.33 10.01
CA ALA A 152 -14.62 -4.07 9.88
C ALA A 152 -14.02 -4.74 8.62
N THR A 153 -14.45 -5.96 8.31
CA THR A 153 -14.06 -6.66 7.07
C THR A 153 -14.60 -5.93 5.84
N TYR A 154 -15.83 -5.41 5.91
CA TYR A 154 -16.43 -4.62 4.85
C TYR A 154 -15.63 -3.33 4.58
N LEU A 155 -15.25 -2.60 5.64
CA LEU A 155 -14.39 -1.41 5.53
C LEU A 155 -13.06 -1.76 4.86
N TYR A 156 -12.38 -2.80 5.34
CA TYR A 156 -11.10 -3.23 4.81
C TYR A 156 -11.16 -3.52 3.30
N ASN A 157 -12.22 -4.19 2.83
CA ASN A 157 -12.40 -4.50 1.41
C ASN A 157 -12.81 -3.28 0.55
N LYS A 158 -13.29 -2.19 1.17
CA LYS A 158 -13.73 -0.96 0.49
C LYS A 158 -12.62 0.07 0.32
N VAL A 159 -11.47 -0.11 0.97
CA VAL A 159 -10.32 0.78 0.92
C VAL A 159 -9.20 0.11 0.11
N PRO A 160 -8.31 0.87 -0.56
CA PRO A 160 -7.12 0.30 -1.19
C PRO A 160 -6.29 -0.53 -0.19
N ASN A 161 -5.52 -1.51 -0.70
CA ASN A 161 -4.69 -2.40 0.13
C ASN A 161 -3.40 -1.72 0.62
N ASP A 162 -3.57 -0.59 1.27
CA ASP A 162 -2.51 0.29 1.74
C ASP A 162 -2.87 0.82 3.13
N MET A 163 -1.92 0.72 4.06
CA MET A 163 -2.16 1.09 5.46
C MET A 163 -2.34 2.61 5.64
N GLN A 164 -1.78 3.44 4.76
CA GLN A 164 -1.97 4.89 4.81
C GLN A 164 -3.41 5.25 4.42
N SER A 165 -3.93 4.70 3.32
CA SER A 165 -5.34 4.87 2.93
C SER A 165 -6.29 4.39 4.03
N LEU A 166 -6.05 3.21 4.58
CA LEU A 166 -6.85 2.68 5.69
C LEU A 166 -6.80 3.59 6.92
N SER A 167 -5.61 4.06 7.31
CA SER A 167 -5.48 4.96 8.45
C SER A 167 -6.23 6.28 8.24
N ASN A 168 -6.25 6.82 7.02
CA ASN A 168 -6.99 8.04 6.70
C ASN A 168 -8.49 7.84 6.89
N GLU A 169 -9.06 6.74 6.38
CA GLU A 169 -10.48 6.43 6.57
C GLU A 169 -10.83 6.15 8.03
N LEU A 170 -9.95 5.46 8.77
CA LEU A 170 -10.15 5.23 10.21
C LEU A 170 -10.17 6.54 11.02
N ASN A 171 -9.30 7.51 10.68
CA ASN A 171 -9.31 8.83 11.31
C ASN A 171 -10.59 9.61 11.01
N LYS A 172 -11.15 9.51 9.79
CA LYS A 172 -12.44 10.12 9.47
C LYS A 172 -13.55 9.52 10.32
N LEU A 173 -13.63 8.18 10.35
CA LEU A 173 -14.65 7.45 11.10
C LEU A 173 -14.54 7.69 12.62
N SER A 174 -13.32 7.84 13.16
CA SER A 174 -13.14 8.13 14.58
C SER A 174 -13.64 9.52 14.99
N ASN A 175 -13.65 10.48 14.06
CA ASN A 175 -14.07 11.86 14.33
C ASN A 175 -15.58 12.07 14.18
N LEU A 176 -16.34 11.06 13.77
CA LEU A 176 -17.80 11.14 13.72
C LEU A 176 -18.40 11.22 15.12
N GLU A 177 -19.60 11.77 15.27
CA GLU A 177 -20.27 11.81 16.58
C GLU A 177 -20.87 10.44 16.98
N VAL A 178 -21.16 9.58 16.00
CA VAL A 178 -21.73 8.24 16.24
C VAL A 178 -20.74 7.32 16.95
N ILE A 179 -21.24 6.49 17.86
CA ILE A 179 -20.44 5.48 18.58
C ILE A 179 -20.33 4.20 17.75
N GLU A 180 -21.45 3.74 17.19
CA GLU A 180 -21.51 2.51 16.41
C GLU A 180 -21.23 2.77 14.92
N ILE A 181 -20.23 2.09 14.39
CA ILE A 181 -19.86 2.12 12.97
C ILE A 181 -20.47 0.89 12.31
N ASN A 182 -21.50 1.10 11.49
CA ASN A 182 -22.13 0.07 10.66
C ASN A 182 -21.84 0.32 9.16
N LYS A 183 -22.32 -0.56 8.27
CA LYS A 183 -22.11 -0.43 6.81
C LYS A 183 -22.69 0.86 6.23
N GLN A 184 -23.80 1.38 6.77
CA GLN A 184 -24.39 2.64 6.32
C GLN A 184 -23.49 3.82 6.69
N THR A 185 -22.98 3.83 7.92
CA THR A 185 -21.98 4.82 8.38
C THR A 185 -20.75 4.83 7.47
N ILE A 186 -20.23 3.64 7.13
CA ILE A 186 -19.09 3.53 6.22
C ILE A 186 -19.44 4.16 4.86
N ASN A 187 -20.51 3.70 4.21
CA ASN A 187 -20.87 4.15 2.85
C ASN A 187 -21.12 5.65 2.76
N ALA A 188 -21.58 6.29 3.83
CA ALA A 188 -21.84 7.73 3.87
C ALA A 188 -20.60 8.58 4.14
N ASN A 189 -19.55 8.03 4.77
CA ASN A 189 -18.44 8.83 5.32
C ASN A 189 -17.06 8.48 4.75
N ILE A 190 -16.89 7.31 4.13
CA ILE A 190 -15.62 6.99 3.47
C ILE A 190 -15.55 7.59 2.08
N SER A 191 -14.33 7.88 1.63
CA SER A 191 -14.12 8.31 0.25
C SER A 191 -14.48 7.19 -0.74
N LYS A 192 -15.06 7.56 -1.89
CA LYS A 192 -15.14 6.66 -3.04
C LYS A 192 -13.74 6.48 -3.63
N TYR A 193 -13.38 5.24 -3.92
CA TYR A 193 -12.08 4.89 -4.49
C TYR A 193 -12.29 4.38 -5.91
N ILE A 194 -11.80 5.13 -6.89
CA ILE A 194 -11.96 4.84 -8.32
C ILE A 194 -11.50 3.41 -8.65
N GLU A 195 -10.36 2.97 -8.08
CA GLU A 195 -9.86 1.61 -8.31
C GLU A 195 -10.84 0.52 -7.88
N ASN A 196 -11.54 0.72 -6.76
CA ASN A 196 -12.52 -0.23 -6.25
C ASN A 196 -13.81 -0.18 -7.07
N ASP A 197 -14.28 1.01 -7.42
CA ASP A 197 -15.48 1.18 -8.26
C ASP A 197 -15.26 0.56 -9.65
N VAL A 198 -14.07 0.75 -10.25
CA VAL A 198 -13.75 0.15 -11.55
C VAL A 198 -13.50 -1.36 -11.45
N PHE A 199 -12.97 -1.85 -10.33
CA PHE A 199 -12.89 -3.30 -10.09
C PHE A 199 -14.29 -3.93 -9.97
N GLU A 200 -15.20 -3.31 -9.21
CA GLU A 200 -16.59 -3.74 -9.11
C GLU A 200 -17.32 -3.66 -10.47
N LEU A 201 -17.01 -2.65 -11.28
CA LEU A 201 -17.53 -2.49 -12.62
C LEU A 201 -17.03 -3.63 -13.53
N ALA A 202 -15.73 -3.90 -13.55
CA ALA A 202 -15.17 -5.01 -14.32
C ALA A 202 -15.71 -6.37 -13.84
N GLU A 203 -15.94 -6.54 -12.54
CA GLU A 203 -16.58 -7.74 -12.01
C GLU A 203 -18.03 -7.88 -12.51
N SER A 204 -18.82 -6.81 -12.48
CA SER A 204 -20.18 -6.82 -13.03
C SER A 204 -20.19 -7.14 -14.53
N PHE A 205 -19.20 -6.66 -15.28
CA PHE A 205 -18.98 -7.01 -16.68
C PHE A 205 -18.70 -8.50 -16.88
N VAL A 206 -17.89 -9.09 -15.99
CA VAL A 206 -17.56 -10.52 -15.98
C VAL A 206 -18.78 -11.37 -15.63
N LYS A 207 -19.60 -10.94 -14.66
CA LYS A 207 -20.79 -11.65 -14.17
C LYS A 207 -22.05 -11.42 -15.00
N ASN A 208 -21.97 -10.58 -16.05
CA ASN A 208 -23.13 -10.17 -16.85
C ASN A 208 -24.21 -9.44 -16.02
N ASP A 209 -23.82 -8.73 -14.95
CA ASP A 209 -24.73 -7.91 -14.14
C ASP A 209 -24.89 -6.52 -14.79
N ASN A 210 -25.78 -6.45 -15.78
CA ASN A 210 -26.02 -5.24 -16.58
C ASN A 210 -26.44 -4.05 -15.72
N LYS A 211 -27.27 -4.26 -14.69
CA LYS A 211 -27.79 -3.17 -13.85
C LYS A 211 -26.67 -2.53 -13.05
N LYS A 212 -25.83 -3.34 -12.39
CA LYS A 212 -24.69 -2.83 -11.62
C LYS A 212 -23.64 -2.19 -12.55
N PHE A 213 -23.37 -2.81 -13.71
CA PHE A 213 -22.43 -2.29 -14.69
C PHE A 213 -22.82 -0.88 -15.16
N ILE A 214 -24.07 -0.68 -15.60
CA ILE A 214 -24.55 0.60 -16.13
C ILE A 214 -24.46 1.69 -15.06
N ASN A 215 -24.83 1.39 -13.82
CA ASN A 215 -24.76 2.37 -12.74
C ASN A 215 -23.32 2.82 -12.48
N LEU A 216 -22.38 1.88 -12.33
CA LEU A 216 -20.97 2.20 -12.09
C LEU A 216 -20.33 2.89 -13.30
N TYR A 217 -20.71 2.50 -14.52
CA TYR A 217 -20.24 3.10 -15.76
C TYR A 217 -20.63 4.58 -15.84
N LYS A 218 -21.91 4.89 -15.56
CA LYS A 218 -22.42 6.27 -15.55
C LYS A 218 -21.79 7.08 -14.43
N ASP A 219 -21.69 6.53 -13.22
CA ASP A 219 -21.03 7.20 -12.09
C ASP A 219 -19.58 7.56 -12.43
N TYR A 220 -18.84 6.66 -13.08
CA TYR A 220 -17.46 6.94 -13.48
C TYR A 220 -17.38 8.07 -14.51
N LEU A 221 -18.20 8.03 -15.57
CA LEU A 221 -18.16 9.03 -16.63
C LEU A 221 -18.62 10.41 -16.14
N LEU A 222 -19.62 10.46 -15.25
CA LEU A 222 -20.06 11.72 -14.63
C LEU A 222 -18.96 12.41 -13.83
N ILE A 223 -18.05 11.65 -13.24
CA ILE A 223 -16.97 12.18 -12.40
C ILE A 223 -15.71 12.51 -13.22
N ASN A 224 -15.34 11.64 -14.16
CA ASN A 224 -14.01 11.69 -14.80
C ASN A 224 -14.03 12.14 -16.27
N ASP A 225 -15.19 12.06 -16.94
CA ASP A 225 -15.34 12.37 -18.38
C ASP A 225 -14.27 11.72 -19.29
N ASP A 226 -13.83 10.50 -18.95
CA ASP A 226 -12.78 9.77 -19.68
C ASP A 226 -13.16 8.31 -19.95
N ILE A 227 -13.85 8.07 -21.07
CA ILE A 227 -14.19 6.71 -21.47
C ILE A 227 -12.97 5.88 -21.87
N ILE A 228 -11.92 6.48 -22.41
CA ILE A 228 -10.74 5.74 -22.86
C ILE A 228 -9.98 5.20 -21.64
N GLY A 229 -9.83 6.02 -20.61
CA GLY A 229 -9.31 5.63 -19.31
C GLY A 229 -10.16 4.53 -18.67
N LEU A 230 -11.49 4.68 -18.67
CA LEU A 230 -12.39 3.64 -18.15
C LEU A 230 -12.18 2.30 -18.83
N ILE A 231 -12.16 2.28 -20.17
CA ILE A 231 -11.95 1.08 -20.98
C ILE A 231 -10.59 0.43 -20.66
N ALA A 232 -9.53 1.24 -20.51
CA ALA A 232 -8.21 0.75 -20.15
C ALA A 232 -8.18 0.12 -18.74
N LEU A 233 -8.89 0.71 -17.78
CA LEU A 233 -9.02 0.17 -16.43
C LEU A 233 -9.85 -1.12 -16.40
N ILE A 234 -10.95 -1.21 -17.17
CA ILE A 234 -11.73 -2.44 -17.34
C ILE A 234 -10.85 -3.54 -17.94
N HIS A 235 -10.12 -3.23 -19.01
CA HIS A 235 -9.19 -4.15 -19.65
C HIS A 235 -8.17 -4.71 -18.65
N THR A 236 -7.54 -3.83 -17.86
CA THR A 236 -6.56 -4.22 -16.84
C THR A 236 -7.15 -5.17 -15.80
N ASN A 237 -8.38 -4.90 -15.36
CA ASN A 237 -9.08 -5.78 -14.41
C ASN A 237 -9.47 -7.13 -15.03
N LEU A 238 -9.87 -7.18 -16.30
CA LEU A 238 -10.12 -8.44 -17.01
C LEU A 238 -8.86 -9.29 -17.18
N VAL A 239 -7.74 -8.65 -17.48
CA VAL A 239 -6.42 -9.29 -17.49
C VAL A 239 -6.09 -9.85 -16.10
N PHE A 240 -6.31 -9.08 -15.04
CA PHE A 240 -6.15 -9.56 -13.67
C PHE A 240 -7.02 -10.80 -13.37
N PHE A 241 -8.31 -10.78 -13.71
CA PHE A 241 -9.20 -11.94 -13.54
C PHE A 241 -8.67 -13.17 -14.28
N ARG A 242 -8.18 -13.00 -15.51
CA ARG A 242 -7.59 -14.07 -16.31
C ARG A 242 -6.32 -14.61 -15.69
N ASP A 243 -5.42 -13.74 -15.26
CA ASP A 243 -4.12 -14.14 -14.72
C ASP A 243 -4.28 -14.91 -13.40
N VAL A 244 -5.24 -14.51 -12.54
CA VAL A 244 -5.65 -15.29 -11.36
C VAL A 244 -6.10 -16.71 -11.75
N LYS A 245 -6.91 -16.86 -12.82
CA LYS A 245 -7.35 -18.17 -13.31
C LYS A 245 -6.20 -19.01 -13.86
N ILE A 246 -5.31 -18.43 -14.66
CA ILE A 246 -4.13 -19.12 -15.19
C ILE A 246 -3.23 -19.63 -14.05
N LEU A 247 -2.97 -18.79 -13.04
CA LEU A 247 -2.15 -19.20 -11.89
C LEU A 247 -2.84 -20.30 -11.06
N LYS A 248 -4.18 -20.24 -10.96
CA LYS A 248 -4.94 -21.31 -10.30
C LYS A 248 -4.89 -22.64 -11.08
N GLU A 249 -4.96 -22.59 -12.41
CA GLU A 249 -4.78 -23.77 -13.29
C GLU A 249 -3.36 -24.36 -13.18
N LYS A 250 -2.36 -23.53 -12.88
CA LYS A 250 -0.98 -23.94 -12.53
C LYS A 250 -0.84 -24.48 -11.10
N LEU A 251 -1.94 -24.70 -10.39
CA LEU A 251 -2.00 -25.28 -9.04
C LEU A 251 -1.36 -24.41 -7.93
N LEU A 252 -1.18 -23.10 -8.15
CA LEU A 252 -0.74 -22.21 -7.09
C LEU A 252 -1.83 -22.07 -6.01
N SER A 253 -1.39 -21.96 -4.77
CA SER A 253 -2.21 -21.60 -3.62
C SER A 253 -2.69 -20.15 -3.72
N LYS A 254 -3.72 -19.79 -2.93
CA LYS A 254 -4.27 -18.44 -2.93
C LYS A 254 -3.20 -17.42 -2.50
N GLU A 255 -2.39 -17.78 -1.51
CA GLU A 255 -1.32 -16.98 -0.91
C GLU A 255 -0.19 -16.73 -1.92
N GLU A 256 0.16 -17.74 -2.72
CA GLU A 256 1.12 -17.60 -3.81
C GLU A 256 0.61 -16.69 -4.93
N ILE A 257 -0.68 -16.80 -5.30
CA ILE A 257 -1.31 -15.92 -6.29
C ILE A 257 -1.31 -14.46 -5.80
N ILE A 258 -1.70 -14.22 -4.55
CA ILE A 258 -1.66 -12.90 -3.90
C ILE A 258 -0.26 -12.30 -3.99
N SER A 259 0.74 -13.09 -3.61
CA SER A 259 2.14 -12.65 -3.58
C SER A 259 2.68 -12.37 -4.99
N SER A 260 2.38 -13.24 -5.95
CA SER A 260 2.80 -13.14 -7.35
C SER A 260 2.21 -11.91 -8.03
N LEU A 261 0.91 -11.66 -7.84
CA LEU A 261 0.22 -10.52 -8.44
C LEU A 261 0.34 -9.23 -7.62
N LYS A 262 0.93 -9.30 -6.42
CA LYS A 262 0.97 -8.21 -5.42
C LYS A 262 -0.40 -7.55 -5.20
N ALA A 263 -1.45 -8.36 -5.26
CA ALA A 263 -2.83 -7.89 -5.28
C ALA A 263 -3.51 -8.06 -3.92
N HIS A 264 -4.55 -7.25 -3.66
CA HIS A 264 -5.35 -7.40 -2.45
C HIS A 264 -5.99 -8.80 -2.39
N PRO A 265 -5.91 -9.52 -1.26
CA PRO A 265 -6.50 -10.86 -1.13
C PRO A 265 -7.99 -10.94 -1.41
N PHE A 266 -8.75 -9.87 -1.14
CA PHE A 266 -10.16 -9.78 -1.49
C PHE A 266 -10.38 -9.82 -3.00
N ARG A 267 -9.59 -9.05 -3.76
CA ARG A 267 -9.65 -9.04 -5.23
C ARG A 267 -9.30 -10.41 -5.81
N VAL A 268 -8.28 -11.08 -5.26
CA VAL A 268 -7.93 -12.46 -5.66
C VAL A 268 -9.05 -13.44 -5.30
N LYS A 269 -9.63 -13.35 -4.09
CA LYS A 269 -10.77 -14.19 -3.67
C LYS A 269 -11.94 -14.02 -4.62
N LEU A 270 -12.28 -12.78 -4.98
CA LEU A 270 -13.37 -12.46 -5.88
C LEU A 270 -13.11 -13.00 -7.29
N ALA A 271 -11.89 -12.81 -7.81
CA ALA A 271 -11.47 -13.34 -9.10
C ALA A 271 -11.50 -14.88 -9.16
N LEU A 272 -11.10 -15.55 -8.08
CA LEU A 272 -11.21 -17.01 -7.96
C LEU A 272 -12.67 -17.48 -7.94
N SER A 273 -13.56 -16.72 -7.28
CA SER A 273 -14.99 -17.06 -7.13
C SER A 273 -15.81 -16.94 -8.42
N ASN A 274 -15.31 -16.21 -9.41
CA ASN A 274 -15.96 -16.11 -10.71
C ASN A 274 -15.94 -17.45 -11.47
N ASN A 275 -17.00 -17.78 -12.21
CA ASN A 275 -17.13 -19.04 -12.93
C ASN A 275 -16.56 -19.04 -14.35
N LEU A 276 -16.14 -17.88 -14.89
CA LEU A 276 -15.55 -17.86 -16.23
C LEU A 276 -14.18 -18.54 -16.27
N ASN A 277 -13.96 -19.32 -17.33
CA ASN A 277 -12.66 -19.87 -17.68
C ASN A 277 -11.78 -18.84 -18.42
N VAL A 278 -10.51 -19.19 -18.62
CA VAL A 278 -9.53 -18.34 -19.31
C VAL A 278 -9.98 -17.98 -20.74
N ALA A 279 -10.62 -18.91 -21.46
CA ALA A 279 -11.08 -18.66 -22.83
C ALA A 279 -12.19 -17.60 -22.89
N SER A 280 -13.18 -17.67 -21.99
CA SER A 280 -14.26 -16.69 -21.89
C SER A 280 -13.74 -15.31 -21.48
N LEU A 281 -12.77 -15.27 -20.55
CA LEU A 281 -12.11 -14.02 -20.17
C LEU A 281 -11.34 -13.42 -21.36
N ASN A 282 -10.61 -14.22 -22.13
CA ASN A 282 -9.93 -13.76 -23.35
C ASN A 282 -10.91 -13.21 -24.40
N LYS A 283 -12.10 -13.81 -24.56
CA LYS A 283 -13.14 -13.26 -25.45
C LYS A 283 -13.60 -11.88 -24.98
N LYS A 284 -13.88 -11.72 -23.69
CA LYS A 284 -14.24 -10.43 -23.09
C LYS A 284 -13.10 -9.39 -23.24
N ILE A 285 -11.85 -9.76 -23.00
CA ILE A 285 -10.68 -8.89 -23.24
C ILE A 285 -10.60 -8.43 -24.69
N LYS A 286 -10.76 -9.34 -25.66
CA LYS A 286 -10.74 -9.02 -27.09
C LYS A 286 -11.86 -8.06 -27.48
N LEU A 287 -13.05 -8.20 -26.88
CA LEU A 287 -14.15 -7.28 -27.08
C LEU A 287 -13.80 -5.86 -26.60
N ILE A 288 -13.28 -5.73 -25.37
CA ILE A 288 -12.85 -4.43 -24.82
C ILE A 288 -11.83 -3.76 -25.74
N TYR A 289 -10.84 -4.51 -26.19
CA TYR A 289 -9.85 -4.02 -27.15
C TYR A 289 -10.48 -3.53 -28.47
N THR A 290 -11.48 -4.25 -28.98
CA THR A 290 -12.17 -3.89 -30.23
C THR A 290 -12.98 -2.59 -30.07
N ILE A 291 -13.66 -2.43 -28.94
CA ILE A 291 -14.39 -1.19 -28.60
C ILE A 291 -13.39 -0.03 -28.48
N GLN A 292 -12.29 -0.22 -27.74
CA GLN A 292 -11.25 0.80 -27.58
C GLN A 292 -10.70 1.27 -28.92
N LYS A 293 -10.33 0.33 -29.80
CA LYS A 293 -9.79 0.64 -31.13
C LYS A 293 -10.81 1.37 -32.00
N GLY A 294 -12.09 0.96 -31.95
CA GLY A 294 -13.14 1.64 -32.70
C GLY A 294 -13.35 3.08 -32.24
N ILE A 295 -13.28 3.34 -30.94
CA ILE A 295 -13.36 4.71 -30.38
C ILE A 295 -12.16 5.56 -30.82
N ILE A 296 -10.93 5.04 -30.67
CA ILE A 296 -9.70 5.74 -31.06
C ILE A 296 -9.71 6.09 -32.55
N ASN A 297 -10.18 5.16 -33.37
CA ASN A 297 -10.29 5.36 -34.82
C ASN A 297 -11.52 6.17 -35.26
N GLN A 298 -12.31 6.71 -34.32
CA GLN A 298 -13.55 7.47 -34.57
C GLN A 298 -14.65 6.69 -35.31
N ASN A 299 -14.58 5.35 -35.31
CA ASN A 299 -15.60 4.46 -35.87
C ASN A 299 -16.74 4.17 -34.88
N ILE A 300 -16.57 4.54 -33.62
CA ILE A 300 -17.52 4.35 -32.52
C ILE A 300 -17.65 5.67 -31.78
N ASP A 301 -18.88 6.17 -31.65
CA ASP A 301 -19.20 7.30 -30.78
C ASP A 301 -18.92 6.93 -29.32
N LYS A 302 -18.21 7.84 -28.64
CA LYS A 302 -17.71 7.67 -27.27
C LYS A 302 -18.84 7.49 -26.27
N GLU A 303 -19.99 8.12 -26.42
CA GLU A 303 -20.97 8.15 -25.34
C GLU A 303 -22.00 7.03 -25.48
N ASN A 304 -22.80 7.05 -26.55
CA ASN A 304 -23.97 6.18 -26.66
C ASN A 304 -23.65 4.80 -27.27
N ILE A 305 -22.71 4.75 -28.22
CA ILE A 305 -22.40 3.51 -28.94
C ILE A 305 -21.54 2.59 -28.08
N ALA A 306 -20.62 3.14 -27.29
CA ALA A 306 -19.81 2.35 -26.38
C ALA A 306 -20.67 1.65 -25.30
N GLU A 307 -21.54 2.37 -24.58
CA GLU A 307 -22.46 1.80 -23.59
C GLU A 307 -23.30 0.67 -24.20
N TYR A 308 -23.90 0.91 -25.37
CA TYR A 308 -24.66 -0.10 -26.10
C TYR A 308 -23.84 -1.34 -26.44
N LEU A 309 -22.60 -1.16 -26.92
CA LEU A 309 -21.71 -2.27 -27.26
C LEU A 309 -21.31 -3.10 -26.04
N PHE A 310 -21.12 -2.48 -24.87
CA PHE A 310 -20.92 -3.21 -23.63
C PHE A 310 -22.14 -4.08 -23.30
N ILE A 311 -23.33 -3.48 -23.23
CA ILE A 311 -24.58 -4.17 -22.85
C ILE A 311 -24.92 -5.30 -23.83
N LYS A 312 -24.90 -5.00 -25.14
CA LYS A 312 -25.24 -5.97 -26.19
C LYS A 312 -24.40 -7.24 -26.07
N ASN A 313 -23.14 -7.09 -25.72
CA ASN A 313 -22.21 -8.21 -25.70
C ASN A 313 -22.12 -8.91 -24.34
N MET A 314 -22.57 -8.31 -23.24
CA MET A 314 -22.64 -9.01 -21.94
C MET A 314 -23.57 -10.22 -22.00
N ASN A 315 -24.65 -10.17 -22.78
CA ASN A 315 -25.60 -11.29 -22.90
C ASN A 315 -25.15 -12.39 -23.88
N ASN A 316 -24.01 -12.23 -24.56
CA ASN A 316 -23.56 -13.12 -25.64
C ASN A 316 -22.39 -14.06 -25.26
N PHE A 317 -21.99 -14.13 -23.98
CA PHE A 317 -20.82 -14.90 -23.52
C PHE A 317 -21.10 -15.85 -22.36
#